data_AF-A0A1F3M971-F1
#
_entry.id   AF-A0A1F3M971-F1
#
_cell.length_a   1.000
_cell.length_b   1.000
_cell.length_c   1.000
_cell.angle_alpha   90.00
_cell.angle_beta   90.00
_cell.angle_gamma   90.00
#
_symmetry.space_group_name_H-M   'P 1'
#
loop_
_entity.id
_entity.type
_entity.pdbx_description
1 polymer ?
#
loop_
_entity_poly.entity_id
_entity_poly.type
_entity_poly.pdbx_seq_one_letter_code
_entity_poly.pdbx_strand_id
1 'polypeptide(L)'
;MRKKKIDMNNQLDILCSIWILACNDENPQITYQGIRSRLGLAKDFDVKALVYSRGELFRKQTPQSQLNKWQDEMRQGRHLPTWIREIQDANSRTEKINSLTPTDVFRSQFRAEANSSRSDIEIINWGLQHIDRLRKAELETKQERTRFFTSIIIPIFSTIVAIVAVISSFYVQYSNNQNQTFLKHYEVELKPKQNGYTNFMKAISQSYFSAQANNSEQMTQSLDNAESSFYIFEPFLSAYDRDRIWGQYQQFSGLCYSVVLSDSLRKDSKKSFDTFLWYKTFFRTNLYDALFVVQNQKIK
;
A
#
# COMPACT_ATOMS: atom_id res chain seq x y z
N MET A 1 -19.20 25.01 -11.78
CA MET A 1 -18.46 25.27 -13.04
C MET A 1 -16.97 25.06 -12.81
N ARG A 2 -16.38 23.98 -13.36
CA ARG A 2 -14.92 23.77 -13.32
C ARG A 2 -14.29 24.74 -14.33
N LYS A 3 -13.50 25.73 -13.88
CA LYS A 3 -12.67 26.55 -14.78
C LYS A 3 -11.77 25.60 -15.56
N LYS A 4 -12.02 25.46 -16.87
CA LYS A 4 -11.17 24.66 -17.75
C LYS A 4 -9.78 25.29 -17.68
N LYS A 5 -8.81 24.54 -17.14
CA LYS A 5 -7.42 25.00 -17.02
C LYS A 5 -6.91 25.17 -18.45
N ILE A 6 -6.89 26.41 -18.93
CA ILE A 6 -6.32 26.74 -20.23
C ILE A 6 -4.85 26.33 -20.17
N ASP A 7 -4.42 25.54 -21.15
CA ASP A 7 -3.02 25.14 -21.26
C ASP A 7 -2.15 26.41 -21.39
N MET A 8 -1.13 26.51 -20.56
CA MET A 8 -0.27 27.70 -20.47
C MET A 8 0.56 27.88 -21.75
N ASN A 9 0.88 26.78 -22.44
CA ASN A 9 1.50 26.85 -23.77
C ASN A 9 0.60 27.60 -24.77
N ASN A 10 -0.71 27.32 -24.72
CA ASN A 10 -1.70 28.03 -25.53
C ASN A 10 -1.78 29.52 -25.16
N GLN A 11 -1.57 29.90 -23.89
CA GLN A 11 -1.54 31.31 -23.49
C GLN A 11 -0.37 32.08 -24.11
N LEU A 12 0.82 31.49 -24.20
CA LEU A 12 1.98 32.14 -24.84
C LEU A 12 1.82 32.22 -26.36
N ASP A 13 1.18 31.23 -27.01
CA ASP A 13 0.84 31.29 -28.44
C ASP A 13 -0.19 32.41 -28.74
N ILE A 14 -1.21 32.52 -27.89
CA ILE A 14 -2.18 33.62 -27.96
C ILE A 14 -1.46 34.95 -27.74
N LEU A 15 -0.54 35.03 -26.77
CA LEU A 15 0.26 36.24 -26.52
C LEU A 15 1.12 36.64 -27.73
N CYS A 16 1.76 35.70 -28.41
CA CYS A 16 2.49 35.94 -29.66
C CYS A 16 1.56 36.52 -30.74
N SER A 17 0.36 35.96 -30.87
CA SER A 17 -0.64 36.43 -31.84
C SER A 17 -1.10 37.85 -31.52
N ILE A 18 -1.35 38.15 -30.24
CA ILE A 18 -1.70 39.50 -29.76
C ILE A 18 -0.56 40.49 -30.04
N TRP A 19 0.68 40.08 -29.80
CA TRP A 19 1.87 40.89 -30.07
C TRP A 19 2.00 41.26 -31.55
N ILE A 20 1.89 40.26 -32.43
CA ILE A 20 1.94 40.48 -33.89
C ILE A 20 0.83 41.43 -34.34
N LEU A 21 -0.40 41.24 -33.85
CA LEU A 21 -1.52 42.12 -34.16
C LEU A 21 -1.26 43.55 -33.66
N ALA A 22 -0.81 43.73 -32.42
CA ALA A 22 -0.51 45.05 -31.86
C ALA A 22 0.56 45.82 -32.64
N CYS A 23 1.54 45.12 -33.21
CA CYS A 23 2.59 45.72 -34.00
C CYS A 23 2.19 46.01 -35.47
N ASN A 24 1.37 45.14 -36.07
CA ASN A 24 1.11 45.17 -37.51
C ASN A 24 -0.25 45.75 -37.91
N ASP A 25 -1.17 45.96 -36.96
CA ASP A 25 -2.47 46.57 -37.27
C ASP A 25 -2.27 48.01 -37.80
N GLU A 26 -3.15 48.42 -38.71
CA GLU A 26 -3.16 49.79 -39.25
C GLU A 26 -3.31 50.80 -38.12
N ASN A 27 -4.18 50.50 -37.16
CA ASN A 27 -4.40 51.34 -35.99
C ASN A 27 -3.46 50.96 -34.84
N PRO A 28 -2.78 51.93 -34.21
CA PRO A 28 -2.00 51.67 -32.99
C PRO A 28 -2.83 51.14 -31.83
N GLN A 29 -4.08 51.59 -31.74
CA GLN A 29 -5.02 51.24 -30.69
C GLN A 29 -5.78 49.96 -31.04
N ILE A 30 -5.74 48.98 -30.13
CA ILE A 30 -6.50 47.73 -30.26
C ILE A 30 -7.36 47.53 -29.02
N THR A 31 -8.61 47.10 -29.22
CA THR A 31 -9.52 46.77 -28.12
C THR A 31 -9.35 45.30 -27.69
N TYR A 32 -9.52 45.00 -26.41
CA TYR A 32 -9.49 43.62 -25.91
C TYR A 32 -10.58 42.74 -26.57
N GLN A 33 -11.75 43.33 -26.83
CA GLN A 33 -12.84 42.67 -27.55
C GLN A 33 -12.46 42.38 -29.02
N GLY A 34 -11.72 43.28 -29.66
CA GLY A 34 -11.23 43.10 -31.02
C GLY A 34 -10.25 41.94 -31.14
N ILE A 35 -9.33 41.81 -30.19
CA ILE A 35 -8.44 40.63 -30.10
C ILE A 35 -9.25 39.35 -29.93
N ARG A 36 -10.21 39.34 -28.99
CA ARG A 36 -11.05 38.16 -28.73
C ARG A 36 -11.78 37.70 -29.99
N SER A 37 -12.38 38.65 -30.72
CA SER A 37 -13.09 38.37 -31.98
C SER A 37 -12.12 37.82 -33.05
N ARG A 38 -11.01 38.52 -33.32
CA ARG A 38 -10.06 38.14 -34.39
C ARG A 38 -9.37 36.81 -34.16
N LEU A 39 -9.07 36.47 -32.90
CA LEU A 39 -8.41 35.21 -32.54
C LEU A 39 -9.41 34.08 -32.21
N GLY A 40 -10.72 34.31 -32.37
CA GLY A 40 -11.75 33.31 -32.09
C GLY A 40 -11.74 32.79 -30.64
N LEU A 41 -11.34 33.64 -29.69
CA LEU A 41 -11.19 33.23 -28.28
C LEU A 41 -12.55 33.11 -27.60
N ALA A 42 -12.63 32.21 -26.61
CA ALA A 42 -13.83 32.02 -25.82
C ALA A 42 -14.28 33.32 -25.12
N LYS A 43 -15.59 33.48 -24.90
CA LYS A 43 -16.18 34.70 -24.32
C LYS A 43 -15.64 35.01 -22.91
N ASP A 44 -15.30 33.98 -22.15
CA ASP A 44 -14.75 34.04 -20.80
C ASP A 44 -13.22 34.14 -20.76
N PHE A 45 -12.53 34.11 -21.91
CA PHE A 45 -11.09 34.28 -21.96
C PHE A 45 -10.71 35.72 -21.62
N ASP A 46 -9.86 35.87 -20.59
CA ASP A 46 -9.43 37.17 -20.08
C ASP A 46 -8.19 37.68 -20.83
N VAL A 47 -8.42 38.24 -22.01
CA VAL A 47 -7.38 38.91 -22.83
C VAL A 47 -6.73 40.05 -22.04
N LYS A 48 -7.51 40.76 -21.22
CA LYS A 48 -7.04 41.91 -20.45
C LYS A 48 -6.01 41.48 -19.41
N ALA A 49 -6.27 40.42 -18.65
CA ALA A 49 -5.30 39.86 -17.70
C ALA A 49 -4.01 39.42 -18.39
N LEU A 50 -4.10 38.75 -19.55
CA LEU A 50 -2.94 38.28 -20.30
C LEU A 50 -2.05 39.45 -20.76
N VAL A 51 -2.63 40.49 -21.35
CA VAL A 51 -1.92 41.71 -21.76
C VAL A 51 -1.35 42.46 -20.54
N TYR A 52 -2.12 42.57 -19.45
CA TYR A 52 -1.69 43.25 -18.23
C TYR A 52 -0.50 42.57 -17.56
N SER A 53 -0.40 41.25 -17.67
CA SER A 53 0.72 40.48 -17.13
C SER A 53 2.05 40.74 -17.87
N ARG A 54 2.00 41.38 -19.05
CA ARG A 54 3.15 41.62 -19.94
C ARG A 54 3.33 43.09 -20.26
N GLY A 55 3.56 43.90 -19.22
CA GLY A 55 3.73 45.36 -19.35
C GLY A 55 4.97 45.77 -20.15
N GLU A 56 5.92 44.86 -20.34
CA GLU A 56 7.09 45.03 -21.19
C GLU A 56 6.76 44.99 -22.69
N LEU A 57 5.66 44.31 -23.08
CA LEU A 57 5.19 44.23 -24.46
C LEU A 57 4.12 45.30 -24.73
N PHE A 58 3.26 45.60 -23.75
CA PHE A 58 2.04 46.38 -23.99
C PHE A 58 1.88 47.58 -23.06
N ARG A 59 1.37 48.69 -23.63
CA ARG A 59 0.79 49.79 -22.87
C ARG A 59 -0.68 49.48 -22.60
N LYS A 60 -1.00 49.35 -21.31
CA LYS A 60 -2.28 48.81 -20.81
C LYS A 60 -3.49 49.75 -20.98
N GLN A 61 -3.23 51.04 -21.22
CA GLN A 61 -4.22 52.10 -21.30
C GLN A 61 -3.84 53.15 -22.34
N THR A 62 -4.85 53.82 -22.89
CA THR A 62 -4.69 54.95 -23.81
C THR A 62 -5.17 56.24 -23.14
N PRO A 63 -4.43 57.37 -23.23
CA PRO A 63 -4.89 58.65 -22.70
C PRO A 63 -6.28 59.02 -23.21
N GLN A 64 -7.14 59.58 -22.36
CA GLN A 64 -8.52 59.91 -22.72
C GLN A 64 -8.61 60.82 -23.96
N SER A 65 -7.69 61.79 -24.11
CA SER A 65 -7.62 62.66 -25.27
C SER A 65 -7.41 61.90 -26.58
N GLN A 66 -6.54 60.88 -26.57
CA GLN A 66 -6.28 60.04 -27.74
C GLN A 66 -7.46 59.11 -28.03
N LEU A 67 -8.12 58.59 -26.99
CA LEU A 67 -9.34 57.79 -27.14
C LEU A 67 -10.47 58.61 -27.77
N ASN A 68 -10.70 59.83 -27.28
CA ASN A 68 -11.73 60.73 -27.82
C ASN A 68 -11.49 61.00 -29.31
N LYS A 69 -10.24 61.31 -29.69
CA LYS A 69 -9.87 61.52 -31.09
C LYS A 69 -10.17 60.28 -31.95
N TRP A 70 -9.81 59.09 -31.46
CA TRP A 70 -10.07 57.85 -32.17
C TRP A 70 -11.58 57.54 -32.26
N GLN A 71 -12.37 57.85 -31.23
CA GLN A 71 -13.83 57.76 -31.28
C GLN A 71 -14.43 58.69 -32.35
N ASP A 72 -13.91 59.91 -32.48
CA ASP A 72 -14.34 60.84 -33.54
C ASP A 72 -14.01 60.31 -34.94
N GLU A 73 -12.82 59.74 -35.13
CA GLU A 73 -12.44 59.09 -36.39
C GLU A 73 -13.35 57.89 -36.71
N MET A 74 -13.68 57.07 -35.72
CA MET A 74 -14.61 55.94 -35.87
C MET A 74 -16.02 56.40 -36.24
N ARG A 75 -16.51 57.52 -35.68
CA ARG A 75 -17.81 58.12 -36.06
C ARG A 75 -17.83 58.58 -37.51
N GLN A 76 -16.69 59.06 -38.02
CA GLN A 76 -16.50 59.43 -39.42
C GLN A 76 -16.31 58.21 -40.35
N GLY A 77 -16.40 56.99 -39.81
CA GLY A 77 -16.23 55.75 -40.57
C GLY A 77 -14.77 55.37 -40.86
N ARG A 78 -13.80 56.09 -40.29
CA ARG A 78 -12.37 55.81 -40.45
C ARG A 78 -11.88 54.89 -39.34
N HIS A 79 -10.84 54.10 -39.62
CA HIS A 79 -10.13 53.32 -38.61
C HIS A 79 -11.02 52.39 -37.74
N LEU A 80 -12.16 51.94 -38.28
CA LEU A 80 -13.11 51.08 -37.56
C LEU A 80 -12.54 49.66 -37.35
N PRO A 81 -12.44 49.17 -36.10
CA PRO A 81 -12.16 47.77 -35.81
C PRO A 81 -13.20 46.85 -36.45
N THR A 82 -12.77 45.66 -36.89
CA THR A 82 -13.62 44.69 -37.60
C THR A 82 -14.92 44.38 -36.86
N TRP A 83 -14.84 44.13 -35.54
CA TRP A 83 -16.01 43.81 -34.72
C TRP A 83 -17.02 44.97 -34.56
N ILE A 84 -16.57 46.23 -34.70
CA ILE A 84 -17.47 47.40 -34.71
C ILE A 84 -18.09 47.56 -36.10
N ARG A 85 -17.31 47.28 -37.16
CA ARG A 85 -17.75 47.33 -38.55
C ARG A 85 -18.87 46.33 -38.84
N GLU A 86 -18.85 45.17 -38.18
CA GLU A 86 -19.87 44.12 -38.29
C GLU A 86 -21.24 44.51 -37.69
N ILE A 87 -21.32 45.56 -36.86
CA ILE A 87 -22.59 46.06 -36.30
C ILE A 87 -23.35 46.81 -37.40
N GLN A 88 -24.44 46.23 -37.90
CA GLN A 88 -25.22 46.82 -39.00
C GLN A 88 -25.97 48.09 -38.59
N ASP A 89 -26.53 48.12 -37.39
CA ASP A 89 -27.27 49.29 -36.89
C ASP A 89 -26.34 50.45 -36.51
N ALA A 90 -26.57 51.62 -37.12
CA ALA A 90 -25.75 52.82 -36.91
C ALA A 90 -25.86 53.36 -35.48
N ASN A 91 -27.03 53.26 -34.86
CA ASN A 91 -27.25 53.73 -33.49
C ASN A 91 -26.49 52.84 -32.50
N SER A 92 -26.67 51.52 -32.60
CA SER A 92 -25.92 50.53 -31.82
C SER A 92 -24.40 50.65 -32.00
N ARG A 93 -23.94 50.93 -33.23
CA ARG A 93 -22.52 51.16 -33.51
C ARG A 93 -21.98 52.39 -32.76
N THR A 94 -22.71 53.49 -32.82
CA THR A 94 -22.34 54.74 -32.16
C THR A 94 -22.34 54.59 -30.64
N GLU A 95 -23.33 53.90 -30.07
CA GLU A 95 -23.38 53.58 -28.65
C GLU A 95 -22.17 52.76 -28.20
N LYS A 96 -21.80 51.72 -28.98
CA LYS A 96 -20.60 50.91 -28.68
C LYS A 96 -19.32 51.72 -28.75
N ILE A 97 -19.16 52.60 -29.74
CA ILE A 97 -18.02 53.51 -29.84
C ILE A 97 -17.93 54.40 -28.59
N ASN A 98 -19.06 54.99 -28.17
CA ASN A 98 -19.12 55.89 -27.00
C ASN A 98 -18.89 55.16 -25.68
N SER A 99 -19.24 53.88 -25.59
CA SER A 99 -19.03 53.06 -24.40
C SER A 99 -17.58 52.66 -24.14
N LEU A 100 -16.68 52.84 -25.11
CA LEU A 100 -15.26 52.49 -24.95
C LEU A 100 -14.60 53.40 -23.90
N THR A 101 -13.91 52.78 -22.95
CA THR A 101 -13.11 53.48 -21.94
C THR A 101 -11.61 53.34 -22.21
N PRO A 102 -10.74 54.19 -21.61
CA PRO A 102 -9.29 54.06 -21.68
C PRO A 102 -8.74 52.68 -21.32
N THR A 103 -9.49 51.91 -20.51
CA THR A 103 -9.08 50.61 -20.00
C THR A 103 -9.57 49.44 -20.86
N ASP A 104 -10.29 49.72 -21.94
CA ASP A 104 -10.74 48.72 -22.93
C ASP A 104 -9.81 48.62 -24.12
N VAL A 105 -8.79 49.48 -24.15
CA VAL A 105 -7.87 49.69 -25.26
C VAL A 105 -6.44 49.54 -24.77
N PHE A 106 -5.62 48.87 -25.57
CA PHE A 106 -4.19 48.75 -25.36
C PHE A 106 -3.45 48.95 -26.67
N ARG A 107 -2.12 48.99 -26.59
CA ARG A 107 -1.24 49.09 -27.76
C ARG A 107 0.14 48.49 -27.49
N SER A 108 0.91 48.27 -28.55
CA SER A 108 2.32 47.89 -28.44
C SER A 108 3.12 48.97 -27.69
N GLN A 109 4.08 48.55 -26.88
CA GLN A 109 4.98 49.44 -26.14
C GLN A 109 5.72 50.44 -27.04
N PHE A 110 5.96 50.05 -28.30
CA PHE A 110 6.71 50.81 -29.31
C PHE A 110 5.83 51.70 -30.19
N ARG A 111 4.50 51.59 -30.09
CA ARG A 111 3.54 52.41 -30.86
C ARG A 111 2.86 53.42 -29.96
N ALA A 112 3.64 54.38 -29.44
CA ALA A 112 3.18 55.30 -28.40
C ALA A 112 2.26 56.42 -28.91
N GLU A 113 2.37 56.78 -30.18
CA GLU A 113 1.66 57.90 -30.78
C GLU A 113 0.36 57.46 -31.48
N ALA A 114 -0.61 58.37 -31.55
CA ALA A 114 -1.92 58.10 -32.13
C ALA A 114 -1.86 57.72 -33.62
N ASN A 115 -0.85 58.21 -34.35
CA ASN A 115 -0.67 57.97 -35.77
C ASN A 115 0.60 57.16 -36.06
N SER A 116 1.10 56.40 -35.08
CA SER A 116 2.32 55.62 -35.26
C SER A 116 2.15 54.57 -36.36
N SER A 117 3.15 54.48 -37.25
CA SER A 117 3.21 53.46 -38.28
C SER A 117 3.25 52.06 -37.67
N ARG A 118 3.07 51.04 -38.52
CA ARG A 118 3.32 49.65 -38.15
C ARG A 118 4.76 49.53 -37.63
N SER A 119 4.96 48.66 -36.64
CA SER A 119 6.29 48.42 -36.10
C SER A 119 7.16 47.69 -37.11
N ASP A 120 8.46 48.02 -37.12
CA ASP A 120 9.44 47.30 -37.94
C ASP A 120 9.52 45.82 -37.55
N ILE A 121 9.96 45.00 -38.50
CA ILE A 121 10.09 43.55 -38.31
C ILE A 121 11.01 43.19 -37.14
N GLU A 122 12.01 44.03 -36.86
CA GLU A 122 12.94 43.86 -35.73
C GLU A 122 12.23 43.93 -34.39
N ILE A 123 11.27 44.85 -34.22
CA ILE A 123 10.48 44.99 -33.00
C ILE A 123 9.57 43.77 -32.83
N ILE A 124 8.92 43.33 -33.92
CA ILE A 124 8.07 42.14 -33.90
C ILE A 124 8.90 40.93 -33.46
N ASN A 125 10.06 40.72 -34.08
CA ASN A 125 10.99 39.64 -33.76
C ASN A 125 11.48 39.72 -32.30
N TRP A 126 11.79 40.92 -31.81
CA TRP A 126 12.20 41.11 -30.42
C TRP A 126 11.15 40.58 -29.44
N GLY A 127 9.88 40.94 -29.62
CA GLY A 127 8.81 40.49 -28.71
C GLY A 127 8.53 38.99 -28.83
N LEU A 128 8.63 38.41 -30.03
CA LEU A 128 8.52 36.96 -30.23
C LEU A 128 9.66 36.20 -29.54
N GLN A 129 10.90 36.68 -29.67
CA GLN A 129 12.05 36.10 -28.96
C GLN A 129 11.89 36.21 -27.45
N HIS A 130 11.37 37.34 -26.95
CA HIS A 130 11.10 37.51 -25.52
C HIS A 130 10.06 36.49 -25.02
N ILE A 131 8.95 36.30 -25.74
CA ILE A 131 7.94 35.29 -25.40
C ILE A 131 8.53 33.86 -25.47
N ASP A 132 9.41 33.58 -26.43
CA ASP A 132 10.09 32.28 -26.52
C ASP A 132 11.04 32.02 -25.34
N ARG A 133 11.74 33.05 -24.84
CA ARG A 133 12.54 32.94 -23.61
C ARG A 133 11.67 32.59 -22.40
N LEU A 134 10.49 33.19 -22.28
CA LEU A 134 9.53 32.86 -21.22
C LEU A 134 9.09 31.40 -21.32
N ARG A 135 8.79 30.93 -22.53
CA ARG A 135 8.45 29.53 -22.80
C ARG A 135 9.56 28.58 -22.37
N LYS A 136 10.81 28.89 -22.72
CA LYS A 136 11.98 28.06 -22.35
C LYS A 136 12.18 27.99 -20.84
N ALA A 137 12.12 29.12 -20.13
CA ALA A 137 12.23 29.16 -18.68
C ALA A 137 11.16 28.30 -17.98
N GLU A 138 9.92 28.31 -18.49
CA GLU A 138 8.86 27.46 -17.95
C GLU A 138 9.07 25.96 -18.23
N LEU A 139 9.61 25.60 -19.39
CA LEU A 139 9.95 24.21 -19.70
C LEU A 139 11.09 23.69 -18.81
N GLU A 140 12.10 24.51 -18.56
CA GLU A 140 13.22 24.17 -17.68
C GLU A 140 12.74 23.90 -16.24
N THR A 141 11.91 24.77 -15.67
CA THR A 141 11.36 24.55 -14.31
C THR A 141 10.50 23.28 -14.21
N LYS A 142 9.76 22.92 -15.27
CA LYS A 142 9.01 21.64 -15.32
C LYS A 142 9.94 20.44 -15.42
N GLN A 143 11.02 20.54 -16.19
CA GLN A 143 12.02 19.49 -16.32
C GLN A 143 12.77 19.26 -15.00
N GLU A 144 13.15 20.32 -14.28
CA GLU A 144 13.80 20.21 -12.97
C GLU A 144 12.94 19.46 -11.94
N ARG A 145 11.64 19.78 -11.87
CA ARG A 145 10.70 19.06 -10.98
C ARG A 145 10.57 17.59 -11.34
N THR A 146 10.51 17.30 -12.65
CA THR A 146 10.40 15.92 -13.14
C THR A 146 11.68 15.13 -12.86
N ARG A 147 12.85 15.76 -13.04
CA ARG A 147 14.14 15.18 -12.70
C ARG A 147 14.22 14.87 -11.21
N PHE A 148 13.90 15.83 -10.33
CA PHE A 148 13.90 15.59 -8.88
C PHE A 148 13.03 14.40 -8.48
N PHE A 149 11.80 14.33 -9.02
CA PHE A 149 10.88 13.22 -8.72
C PHE A 149 11.43 11.87 -9.21
N THR A 150 11.96 11.82 -10.43
CA THR A 150 12.45 10.57 -11.02
C THR A 150 13.79 10.12 -10.46
N SER A 151 14.72 11.04 -10.17
CA SER A 151 16.08 10.72 -9.77
C SER A 151 16.26 10.52 -8.27
N ILE A 152 15.42 11.11 -7.42
CA ILE A 152 15.58 11.05 -5.96
C ILE A 152 14.47 10.25 -5.31
N ILE A 153 13.21 10.51 -5.65
CA ILE A 153 12.08 9.90 -4.95
C ILE A 153 11.94 8.41 -5.30
N ILE A 154 11.98 8.06 -6.59
CA ILE A 154 11.79 6.67 -7.04
C ILE A 154 12.84 5.72 -6.43
N PRO A 155 14.16 6.03 -6.45
CA PRO A 155 15.15 5.15 -5.84
C PRO A 155 14.93 4.95 -4.34
N ILE A 156 14.64 6.02 -3.58
CA ILE A 156 14.42 5.93 -2.12
C ILE A 156 13.25 5.00 -1.78
N PHE A 157 12.12 5.13 -2.50
CA PHE A 157 10.98 4.24 -2.29
C PHE A 157 11.33 2.78 -2.60
N SER A 158 12.11 2.53 -3.66
CA SER A 158 12.54 1.16 -4.00
C SER A 158 13.42 0.53 -2.91
N THR A 159 14.31 1.29 -2.27
CA THR A 159 15.14 0.79 -1.16
C THR A 159 14.31 0.47 0.07
N ILE A 160 13.31 1.29 0.39
CA ILE A 160 12.40 1.05 1.52
C ILE A 160 11.63 -0.26 1.31
N VAL A 161 11.07 -0.48 0.10
CA VAL A 161 10.35 -1.72 -0.22
C VAL A 161 11.27 -2.95 -0.08
N ALA A 162 12.51 -2.85 -0.56
CA ALA A 162 13.48 -3.94 -0.42
C ALA A 162 13.80 -4.26 1.05
N ILE A 163 13.99 -3.25 1.90
CA ILE A 163 14.26 -3.43 3.34
C ILE A 163 13.06 -4.12 4.02
N VAL A 164 11.83 -3.67 3.73
CA VAL A 164 10.62 -4.27 4.30
C VAL A 164 10.48 -5.74 3.90
N ALA A 165 10.78 -6.09 2.65
CA ALA A 165 10.74 -7.47 2.17
C ALA A 165 11.74 -8.38 2.91
N VAL A 166 12.96 -7.88 3.13
CA VAL A 166 14.00 -8.60 3.89
C VAL A 166 13.56 -8.83 5.33
N ILE A 167 13.10 -7.79 6.04
CA ILE A 167 12.64 -7.90 7.43
C ILE A 167 11.47 -8.89 7.56
N SER A 168 10.52 -8.82 6.63
CA SER A 168 9.37 -9.74 6.61
C SER A 168 9.81 -11.19 6.43
N SER A 169 10.80 -11.43 5.56
CA SER A 169 11.36 -12.77 5.34
C SER A 169 12.04 -13.32 6.59
N PHE A 170 12.85 -12.49 7.28
CA PHE A 170 13.47 -12.86 8.55
C PHE A 170 12.43 -13.21 9.63
N TYR A 171 11.36 -12.41 9.74
CA TYR A 171 10.30 -12.66 10.71
C TYR A 171 9.58 -14.00 10.47
N VAL A 172 9.22 -14.28 9.20
CA VAL A 172 8.57 -15.54 8.83
C VAL A 172 9.49 -16.74 9.12
N GLN A 173 10.78 -16.63 8.79
CA GLN A 173 11.74 -17.70 9.07
C GLN A 173 11.92 -17.95 10.57
N TYR A 174 11.99 -16.89 11.37
CA TYR A 174 12.06 -17.00 12.82
C TYR A 174 10.82 -17.69 13.40
N SER A 175 9.62 -17.28 12.97
CA SER A 175 8.36 -17.89 13.42
C SER A 175 8.28 -19.38 13.03
N ASN A 176 8.66 -19.73 11.80
CA ASN A 176 8.68 -21.11 11.33
C ASN A 176 9.66 -21.98 12.14
N ASN A 177 10.85 -21.47 12.46
CA ASN A 177 11.83 -22.20 13.27
C ASN A 177 11.32 -22.45 14.69
N GLN A 178 10.66 -21.47 15.31
CA GLN A 178 10.04 -21.65 16.63
C GLN A 178 8.95 -22.74 16.61
N ASN A 179 8.08 -22.71 15.60
CA ASN A 179 7.02 -23.71 15.44
C ASN A 179 7.59 -25.11 15.19
N GLN A 180 8.65 -25.25 14.39
CA GLN A 180 9.30 -26.55 14.18
C GLN A 180 9.96 -27.08 15.45
N THR A 181 10.60 -26.24 16.24
CA THR A 181 11.19 -26.64 17.52
C THR A 181 10.11 -27.15 18.47
N PHE A 182 8.98 -26.44 18.57
CA PHE A 182 7.84 -26.87 19.39
C PHE A 182 7.27 -28.22 18.92
N LEU A 183 7.07 -28.40 17.61
CA LEU A 183 6.60 -29.66 17.05
C LEU A 183 7.58 -30.81 17.29
N LYS A 184 8.88 -30.57 17.14
CA LYS A 184 9.92 -31.57 17.43
C LYS A 184 9.93 -31.95 18.91
N HIS A 185 9.79 -30.99 19.82
CA HIS A 185 9.64 -31.30 21.25
C HIS A 185 8.42 -32.18 21.50
N TYR A 186 7.27 -31.86 20.89
CA TYR A 186 6.07 -32.69 21.00
C TYR A 186 6.28 -34.11 20.47
N GLU A 187 6.92 -34.25 19.31
CA GLU A 187 7.19 -35.54 18.66
C GLU A 187 8.18 -36.41 19.42
N VAL A 188 9.23 -35.80 20.00
CA VAL A 188 10.31 -36.54 20.68
C VAL A 188 9.97 -36.81 22.15
N GLU A 189 9.27 -35.91 22.83
CA GLU A 189 9.04 -36.04 24.28
C GLU A 189 7.65 -36.58 24.62
N LEU A 190 6.58 -36.05 24.03
CA LEU A 190 5.22 -36.38 24.49
C LEU A 190 4.68 -37.64 23.82
N LYS A 191 4.87 -37.78 22.50
CA LYS A 191 4.32 -38.88 21.72
C LYS A 191 4.82 -40.27 22.19
N PRO A 192 6.13 -40.47 22.48
CA PRO A 192 6.60 -41.75 23.00
C PRO A 192 6.04 -42.07 24.39
N LYS A 193 5.89 -41.07 25.27
CA LYS A 193 5.25 -41.24 26.60
C LYS A 193 3.80 -41.68 26.48
N GLN A 194 3.01 -41.01 25.64
CA GLN A 194 1.60 -41.32 25.43
C GLN A 194 1.41 -42.72 24.84
N ASN A 195 2.16 -43.04 23.78
CA ASN A 195 2.08 -44.34 23.12
C ASN A 195 2.55 -45.46 24.06
N GLY A 196 3.69 -45.28 24.71
CA GLY A 196 4.23 -46.26 25.64
C GLY A 196 3.29 -46.50 26.83
N TYR A 197 2.76 -45.44 27.45
CA TYR A 197 1.77 -45.56 28.53
C TYR A 197 0.50 -46.30 28.09
N THR A 198 -0.07 -45.92 26.94
CA THR A 198 -1.31 -46.53 26.42
C THR A 198 -1.12 -48.02 26.13
N ASN A 199 -0.01 -48.36 25.47
CA ASN A 199 0.32 -49.74 25.14
C ASN A 199 0.61 -50.57 26.40
N PHE A 200 1.34 -50.01 27.36
CA PHE A 200 1.60 -50.63 28.65
C PHE A 200 0.30 -50.94 29.40
N MET A 201 -0.59 -49.97 29.56
CA MET A 201 -1.86 -50.16 30.28
C MET A 201 -2.78 -51.18 29.59
N LYS A 202 -2.77 -51.20 28.25
CA LYS A 202 -3.49 -52.20 27.46
C LYS A 202 -2.92 -53.59 27.71
N ALA A 203 -1.60 -53.73 27.64
CA ALA A 203 -0.88 -54.98 27.84
C ALA A 203 -1.06 -55.56 29.26
N ILE A 204 -1.03 -54.71 30.30
CA ILE A 204 -1.35 -55.07 31.69
C ILE A 204 -2.78 -55.64 31.80
N SER A 205 -3.75 -55.03 31.13
CA SER A 205 -5.13 -55.55 31.17
C SER A 205 -5.24 -56.88 30.42
N GLN A 206 -4.60 -56.99 29.25
CA GLN A 206 -4.64 -58.18 28.42
C GLN A 206 -3.95 -59.39 29.06
N SER A 207 -2.81 -59.19 29.74
CA SER A 207 -2.11 -60.28 30.41
C SER A 207 -2.97 -60.89 31.51
N TYR A 208 -3.62 -60.07 32.34
CA TYR A 208 -4.49 -60.57 33.41
C TYR A 208 -5.70 -61.34 32.87
N PHE A 209 -6.39 -60.81 31.85
CA PHE A 209 -7.56 -61.51 31.28
C PHE A 209 -7.16 -62.79 30.54
N SER A 210 -6.00 -62.82 29.90
CA SER A 210 -5.46 -64.04 29.28
C SER A 210 -5.08 -65.08 30.34
N ALA A 211 -4.53 -64.64 31.47
CA ALA A 211 -4.26 -65.51 32.62
C ALA A 211 -5.54 -66.14 33.17
N GLN A 212 -6.59 -65.34 33.36
CA GLN A 212 -7.92 -65.83 33.81
C GLN A 212 -8.55 -66.82 32.82
N ALA A 213 -8.35 -66.61 31.51
CA ALA A 213 -8.81 -67.52 30.47
C ALA A 213 -7.94 -68.79 30.32
N ASN A 214 -6.93 -68.98 31.17
CA ASN A 214 -5.95 -70.07 31.09
C ASN A 214 -5.19 -70.12 29.75
N ASN A 215 -4.99 -68.96 29.11
CA ASN A 215 -4.21 -68.83 27.88
C ASN A 215 -2.80 -68.31 28.22
N SER A 216 -1.91 -69.23 28.58
CA SER A 216 -0.55 -68.91 29.04
C SER A 216 0.28 -68.22 27.95
N GLU A 217 0.16 -68.64 26.69
CA GLU A 217 0.91 -68.06 25.58
C GLU A 217 0.55 -66.58 25.36
N GLN A 218 -0.75 -66.28 25.27
CA GLN A 218 -1.23 -64.90 25.10
C GLN A 218 -0.92 -64.03 26.32
N MET A 219 -0.94 -64.60 27.53
CA MET A 219 -0.52 -63.92 28.75
C MET A 219 0.94 -63.51 28.67
N THR A 220 1.86 -64.44 28.37
CA THR A 220 3.29 -64.17 28.24
C THR A 220 3.56 -63.13 27.17
N GLN A 221 2.95 -63.27 25.98
CA GLN A 221 3.07 -62.28 24.92
C GLN A 221 2.60 -60.87 25.37
N SER A 222 1.52 -60.80 26.16
CA SER A 222 1.03 -59.53 26.70
C SER A 222 1.98 -58.96 27.76
N LEU A 223 2.63 -59.79 28.57
CA LEU A 223 3.66 -59.34 29.52
C LEU A 223 4.89 -58.79 28.79
N ASP A 224 5.37 -59.47 27.74
CA ASP A 224 6.51 -59.03 26.91
C ASP A 224 6.20 -57.70 26.21
N ASN A 225 4.96 -57.51 25.75
CA ASN A 225 4.49 -56.25 25.18
C ASN A 225 4.46 -55.12 26.21
N ALA A 226 4.11 -55.42 27.47
CA ALA A 226 4.14 -54.45 28.55
C ALA A 226 5.59 -54.04 28.87
N GLU A 227 6.50 -55.01 28.99
CA GLU A 227 7.94 -54.75 29.20
C GLU A 227 8.54 -53.92 28.06
N SER A 228 8.27 -54.30 26.81
CA SER A 228 8.70 -53.52 25.64
C SER A 228 8.16 -52.10 25.65
N SER A 229 6.89 -51.91 26.08
CA SER A 229 6.28 -50.59 26.21
C SER A 229 6.90 -49.78 27.36
N PHE A 230 7.34 -50.43 28.43
CA PHE A 230 8.05 -49.79 29.54
C PHE A 230 9.37 -49.19 29.07
N TYR A 231 10.18 -49.92 28.31
CA TYR A 231 11.45 -49.41 27.79
C TYR A 231 11.29 -48.19 26.87
N ILE A 232 10.15 -48.04 26.19
CA ILE A 232 9.87 -46.85 25.36
C ILE A 232 9.76 -45.58 26.21
N PHE A 233 9.18 -45.66 27.41
CA PHE A 233 9.01 -44.49 28.27
C PHE A 233 9.98 -44.42 29.46
N GLU A 234 10.78 -45.45 29.68
CA GLU A 234 11.80 -45.52 30.74
C GLU A 234 12.73 -44.30 30.78
N PRO A 235 13.23 -43.75 29.64
CA PRO A 235 14.11 -42.59 29.66
C PRO A 235 13.47 -41.33 30.26
N PHE A 236 12.14 -41.27 30.33
CA PHE A 236 11.40 -40.15 30.89
C PHE A 236 11.09 -40.30 32.38
N LEU A 237 11.38 -41.45 32.98
CA LEU A 237 11.17 -41.68 34.40
C LEU A 237 12.41 -41.26 35.20
N SER A 238 12.17 -40.74 36.41
CA SER A 238 13.24 -40.59 37.40
C SER A 238 13.79 -41.96 37.79
N ALA A 239 15.02 -42.04 38.30
CA ALA A 239 15.59 -43.32 38.75
C ALA A 239 14.69 -43.99 39.81
N TYR A 240 14.14 -43.19 40.73
CA TYR A 240 13.20 -43.66 41.75
C TYR A 240 11.90 -44.23 41.14
N ASP A 241 11.26 -43.48 40.24
CA ASP A 241 10.00 -43.92 39.63
C ASP A 241 10.21 -45.15 38.74
N ARG A 242 11.34 -45.22 38.04
CA ARG A 242 11.73 -46.37 37.22
C ARG A 242 11.78 -47.65 38.05
N ASP A 243 12.55 -47.65 39.14
CA ASP A 243 12.70 -48.82 40.01
C ASP A 243 11.37 -49.20 40.66
N ARG A 244 10.60 -48.20 41.10
CA ARG A 244 9.30 -48.39 41.73
C ARG A 244 8.26 -49.00 40.78
N ILE A 245 8.14 -48.47 39.57
CA ILE A 245 7.21 -48.98 38.55
C ILE A 245 7.65 -50.38 38.10
N TRP A 246 8.95 -50.59 37.88
CA TRP A 246 9.48 -51.88 37.46
C TRP A 246 9.24 -52.97 38.51
N GLY A 247 9.53 -52.68 39.79
CA GLY A 247 9.26 -53.62 40.88
C GLY A 247 7.79 -54.03 40.97
N GLN A 248 6.87 -53.08 40.76
CA GLN A 248 5.43 -53.37 40.75
C GLN A 248 5.00 -54.17 39.51
N TYR A 249 5.61 -53.91 38.35
CA TYR A 249 5.42 -54.72 37.16
C TYR A 249 5.84 -56.17 37.37
N GLN A 250 7.01 -56.41 38.00
CA GLN A 250 7.48 -57.76 38.31
C GLN A 250 6.54 -58.51 39.25
N GLN A 251 6.03 -57.84 40.28
CA GLN A 251 5.04 -58.44 41.18
C GLN A 251 3.72 -58.77 40.47
N PHE A 252 3.26 -57.89 39.57
CA PHE A 252 2.08 -58.12 38.75
C PHE A 252 2.27 -59.29 37.77
N SER A 253 3.45 -59.41 37.17
CA SER A 253 3.82 -60.56 36.33
C SER A 253 3.72 -61.86 37.13
N GLY A 254 4.28 -61.88 38.35
CA GLY A 254 4.14 -62.99 39.30
C GLY A 254 2.68 -63.34 39.62
N LEU A 255 1.82 -62.34 39.80
CA LEU A 255 0.37 -62.54 39.97
C LEU A 255 -0.24 -63.27 38.76
N CYS A 256 0.07 -62.83 37.54
CA CYS A 256 -0.47 -63.45 36.32
C CYS A 256 -0.06 -64.93 36.20
N TYR A 257 1.22 -65.26 36.44
CA TYR A 257 1.69 -66.65 36.47
C TYR A 257 0.99 -67.47 37.56
N SER A 258 0.78 -66.90 38.74
CA SER A 258 0.07 -67.59 39.84
C SER A 258 -1.39 -67.91 39.50
N VAL A 259 -2.08 -67.03 38.75
CA VAL A 259 -3.47 -67.23 38.31
C VAL A 259 -3.57 -68.36 37.29
N VAL A 260 -2.59 -68.50 36.38
CA VAL A 260 -2.54 -69.61 35.41
C VAL A 260 -2.21 -70.94 36.08
N LEU A 261 -1.23 -70.96 36.99
CA LEU A 261 -0.73 -72.21 37.60
C LEU A 261 -1.66 -72.74 38.72
N SER A 262 -2.43 -71.87 39.38
CA SER A 262 -3.26 -72.24 40.52
C SER A 262 -4.75 -72.25 40.16
N ASP A 263 -5.29 -73.45 39.97
CA ASP A 263 -6.73 -73.68 39.76
C ASP A 263 -7.59 -73.07 40.89
N SER A 264 -7.07 -72.99 42.11
CA SER A 264 -7.77 -72.38 43.24
C SER A 264 -7.85 -70.85 43.15
N LEU A 265 -6.81 -70.18 42.64
CA LEU A 265 -6.82 -68.71 42.46
C LEU A 265 -7.70 -68.28 41.27
N ARG A 266 -7.87 -69.15 40.28
CA ARG A 266 -8.85 -68.97 39.21
C ARG A 266 -10.29 -69.12 39.74
N LYS A 267 -10.52 -70.06 40.65
CA LYS A 267 -11.83 -70.27 41.29
C LYS A 267 -12.17 -69.18 42.31
N ASP A 268 -11.18 -68.65 43.04
CA ASP A 268 -11.28 -67.42 43.85
C ASP A 268 -11.03 -66.17 42.98
N SER A 269 -11.84 -66.05 41.92
CA SER A 269 -11.72 -65.00 40.91
C SER A 269 -11.85 -63.60 41.48
N LYS A 270 -12.52 -63.45 42.63
CA LYS A 270 -12.73 -62.16 43.29
C LYS A 270 -11.43 -61.60 43.87
N LYS A 271 -10.69 -62.40 44.65
CA LYS A 271 -9.46 -61.92 45.30
C LYS A 271 -8.36 -61.57 44.30
N SER A 272 -8.19 -62.40 43.27
CA SER A 272 -7.22 -62.15 42.19
C SER A 272 -7.62 -60.91 41.37
N PHE A 273 -8.91 -60.70 41.14
CA PHE A 273 -9.42 -59.52 40.44
C PHE A 273 -9.25 -58.23 41.23
N ASP A 274 -9.53 -58.24 42.53
CA ASP A 274 -9.32 -57.07 43.40
C ASP A 274 -7.83 -56.67 43.42
N THR A 275 -6.94 -57.67 43.45
CA THR A 275 -5.48 -57.44 43.37
C THR A 275 -5.08 -56.85 42.01
N PHE A 276 -5.65 -57.34 40.91
CA PHE A 276 -5.46 -56.75 39.58
C PHE A 276 -5.93 -55.30 39.51
N LEU A 277 -7.12 -54.99 40.04
CA LEU A 277 -7.64 -53.62 40.06
C LEU A 277 -6.72 -52.68 40.84
N TRP A 278 -6.11 -53.17 41.92
CA TRP A 278 -5.10 -52.41 42.65
C TRP A 278 -3.88 -52.11 41.77
N TYR A 279 -3.28 -53.10 41.11
CA TYR A 279 -2.13 -52.88 40.19
C TYR A 279 -2.50 -51.93 39.04
N LYS A 280 -3.67 -52.13 38.42
CA LYS A 280 -4.15 -51.24 37.35
C LYS A 280 -4.30 -49.80 37.84
N THR A 281 -4.83 -49.61 39.04
CA THR A 281 -4.96 -48.27 39.65
C THR A 281 -3.60 -47.70 40.01
N PHE A 282 -2.71 -48.51 40.56
CA PHE A 282 -1.35 -48.14 40.89
C PHE A 282 -0.60 -47.62 39.66
N PHE A 283 -0.57 -48.39 38.56
CA PHE A 283 0.07 -47.95 37.32
C PHE A 283 -0.63 -46.73 36.75
N ARG A 284 -1.97 -46.73 36.69
CA ARG A 284 -2.71 -45.59 36.17
C ARG A 284 -2.36 -44.29 36.88
N THR A 285 -2.24 -44.29 38.20
CA THR A 285 -1.94 -43.09 38.99
C THR A 285 -0.44 -42.78 38.97
N ASN A 286 0.38 -43.71 39.46
CA ASN A 286 1.81 -43.42 39.71
C ASN A 286 2.62 -43.30 38.41
N LEU A 287 2.33 -44.13 37.40
CA LEU A 287 3.03 -44.03 36.12
C LEU A 287 2.59 -42.77 35.34
N TYR A 288 1.30 -42.43 35.39
CA TYR A 288 0.80 -41.21 34.74
C TYR A 288 1.40 -39.96 35.40
N ASP A 289 1.40 -39.89 36.73
CA ASP A 289 1.95 -38.75 37.46
C ASP A 289 3.45 -38.59 37.17
N ALA A 290 4.21 -39.69 37.14
CA ALA A 290 5.63 -39.68 36.80
C ALA A 290 5.90 -39.20 35.37
N LEU A 291 5.08 -39.60 34.39
CA LEU A 291 5.28 -39.26 32.98
C LEU A 291 4.79 -37.85 32.62
N PHE A 292 3.69 -37.38 33.23
CA PHE A 292 2.96 -36.20 32.75
C PHE A 292 2.83 -35.06 33.78
N VAL A 293 2.96 -35.31 35.09
CA VAL A 293 2.71 -34.27 36.12
C VAL A 293 4.01 -33.68 36.64
N VAL A 294 4.96 -34.51 37.07
CA VAL A 294 6.19 -34.06 37.75
C VAL A 294 7.13 -33.28 36.81
N GLN A 295 7.13 -33.58 35.51
CA GLN A 295 8.01 -32.91 34.56
C GLN A 295 7.55 -31.49 34.18
N ASN A 296 6.25 -31.21 34.21
CA ASN A 296 5.70 -29.89 33.87
C ASN A 296 6.06 -28.79 34.89
N GLN A 297 6.56 -29.17 36.08
CA GLN A 297 7.02 -28.21 37.10
C GLN A 297 8.45 -27.73 36.89
N LYS A 298 9.26 -28.41 36.05
CA LYS A 298 10.67 -28.04 35.80
C LYS A 298 10.88 -27.08 34.61
N ILE A 299 9.83 -26.79 33.85
CA ILE A 299 9.88 -25.98 32.61
C ILE A 299 9.30 -24.55 32.84
N LYS A 300 8.94 -24.20 34.08
CA LYS A 300 8.64 -22.82 34.50
C LYS A 300 9.87 -22.18 35.11
#